data_AF-A0A1B2JCR8-F1
#
_entry.id   AF-A0A1B2JCR8-F1
#
_cell.length_a   1.000
_cell.length_b   1.000
_cell.length_c   1.000
_cell.angle_alpha   90.00
_cell.angle_beta   90.00
_cell.angle_gamma   90.00
#
_symmetry.space_group_name_H-M   'P 1'
#
loop_
_entity.id
_entity.type
_entity.pdbx_description
1 polymer ?
#
loop_
_entity_poly.entity_id
_entity_poly.type
_entity_poly.pdbx_seq_one_letter_code
_entity_poly.pdbx_strand_id
1 'polypeptide(L)'
;MSLFVPEDDETQPENMDLDVSKGNLDGDSSKADTNSDEEDPVVNEVPIHINSRLTEELVILQYTNRFKQREQPNISQVRFKPQAGVLELNVPLEKSKYFSPEKSAEWDNIDKQILRGVLNDSSAYYAGVVKNGAIHLNPIQKNGQVRPYFEYMDQRKSEKQNQFHQQLKIANETTDASKKEVRVVQMSMKTTVDSQPRLGGALQSNKNESEEAWVDYAWLGSSKEQLHLANKDDTLLQSNMTRDEYMGELFKETRVDL
;
A
#
# COMPACT_ATOMS: atom_id res chain seq x y z
N MET A 1 -43.02 -21.94 31.54
CA MET A 1 -42.42 -22.04 30.20
C MET A 1 -41.30 -23.05 30.27
N SER A 2 -41.59 -24.26 29.81
CA SER A 2 -40.67 -25.37 29.59
C SER A 2 -41.53 -26.47 29.00
N LEU A 3 -41.15 -27.08 27.88
CA LEU A 3 -41.35 -28.50 27.61
C LEU A 3 -40.75 -28.86 26.23
N PHE A 4 -39.93 -29.89 26.28
CA PHE A 4 -39.18 -30.57 25.21
C PHE A 4 -40.07 -31.53 24.37
N VAL A 5 -39.41 -32.16 23.37
CA VAL A 5 -39.64 -33.52 22.79
C VAL A 5 -40.52 -33.58 21.51
N PRO A 6 -40.33 -34.48 20.49
CA PRO A 6 -39.19 -35.32 20.03
C PRO A 6 -38.90 -35.25 18.50
N GLU A 7 -37.76 -35.86 18.11
CA GLU A 7 -37.47 -36.40 16.77
C GLU A 7 -38.21 -37.73 16.49
N ASP A 8 -38.47 -37.99 15.20
CA ASP A 8 -38.67 -39.28 14.49
C ASP A 8 -39.97 -39.36 13.67
N ASP A 9 -39.84 -39.47 12.34
CA ASP A 9 -40.37 -40.62 11.58
C ASP A 9 -39.89 -40.59 10.11
N GLU A 10 -39.29 -41.71 9.71
CA GLU A 10 -38.80 -42.05 8.37
C GLU A 10 -39.96 -42.28 7.38
N THR A 11 -39.78 -41.96 6.09
CA THR A 11 -40.38 -42.74 4.97
C THR A 11 -39.59 -42.57 3.66
N GLN A 12 -38.88 -43.66 3.36
CA GLN A 12 -38.26 -44.23 2.15
C GLN A 12 -38.30 -43.51 0.77
N PRO A 13 -37.18 -43.55 0.00
CA PRO A 13 -37.15 -43.22 -1.43
C PRO A 13 -37.45 -44.45 -2.33
N GLU A 14 -38.15 -44.21 -3.43
CA GLU A 14 -38.60 -45.20 -4.42
C GLU A 14 -37.44 -45.80 -5.25
N ASN A 15 -37.58 -47.10 -5.55
CA ASN A 15 -36.68 -47.90 -6.38
C ASN A 15 -36.87 -47.59 -7.88
N MET A 16 -35.78 -47.40 -8.62
CA MET A 16 -35.73 -47.60 -10.07
C MET A 16 -34.61 -48.60 -10.39
N ASP A 17 -35.03 -49.81 -10.75
CA ASP A 17 -34.17 -50.92 -11.17
C ASP A 17 -33.54 -50.65 -12.55
N LEU A 18 -32.21 -50.76 -12.64
CA LEU A 18 -31.51 -50.94 -13.92
C LEU A 18 -30.54 -52.12 -13.82
N ASP A 19 -30.82 -53.06 -14.71
CA ASP A 19 -30.33 -54.42 -14.87
C ASP A 19 -28.80 -54.50 -15.08
N VAL A 20 -28.12 -55.38 -14.31
CA VAL A 20 -26.69 -55.66 -14.40
C VAL A 20 -26.50 -56.99 -15.13
N SER A 21 -26.26 -56.93 -16.43
CA SER A 21 -25.75 -58.06 -17.21
C SER A 21 -24.24 -57.90 -17.45
N LYS A 22 -23.45 -58.77 -16.81
CA LYS A 22 -22.03 -58.98 -17.08
C LYS A 22 -21.85 -59.71 -18.41
N GLY A 23 -21.03 -59.17 -19.32
CA GLY A 23 -20.58 -59.88 -20.52
C GLY A 23 -19.41 -59.20 -21.24
N ASN A 24 -18.26 -59.86 -21.18
CA ASN A 24 -17.04 -59.76 -22.02
C ASN A 24 -16.15 -58.50 -21.97
N LEU A 25 -15.00 -58.71 -21.31
CA LEU A 25 -13.72 -58.08 -21.56
C LEU A 25 -13.18 -58.53 -22.92
N ASP A 26 -12.86 -57.58 -23.81
CA ASP A 26 -11.72 -57.58 -24.75
C ASP A 26 -11.93 -56.44 -25.76
N GLY A 27 -11.14 -55.37 -25.63
CA GLY A 27 -11.31 -54.16 -26.44
C GLY A 27 -10.18 -53.15 -26.25
N ASP A 28 -8.98 -53.54 -26.66
CA ASP A 28 -7.93 -52.73 -27.30
C ASP A 28 -7.84 -51.23 -26.93
N SER A 29 -6.86 -50.91 -26.07
CA SER A 29 -6.42 -49.57 -25.69
C SER A 29 -5.61 -48.88 -26.79
N SER A 30 -6.23 -48.60 -27.94
CA SER A 30 -5.55 -47.87 -29.02
C SER A 30 -6.49 -47.01 -29.86
N LYS A 31 -7.17 -46.06 -29.22
CA LYS A 31 -7.54 -44.82 -29.91
C LYS A 31 -7.13 -43.66 -29.02
N ALA A 32 -5.93 -43.17 -29.33
CA ALA A 32 -5.54 -41.83 -29.01
C ALA A 32 -6.67 -40.91 -29.49
N ASP A 33 -7.38 -40.32 -28.53
CA ASP A 33 -8.10 -39.08 -28.76
C ASP A 33 -7.04 -38.07 -29.19
N THR A 34 -6.84 -38.03 -30.50
CA THR A 34 -6.38 -36.86 -31.22
C THR A 34 -7.49 -35.84 -31.05
N ASN A 35 -7.54 -35.21 -29.87
CA ASN A 35 -7.88 -33.81 -29.82
C ASN A 35 -6.75 -33.11 -30.55
N SER A 36 -6.88 -33.06 -31.88
CA SER A 36 -6.58 -31.84 -32.60
C SER A 36 -7.44 -30.76 -31.95
N ASP A 37 -6.96 -30.21 -30.84
CA ASP A 37 -7.41 -28.91 -30.37
C ASP A 37 -7.08 -27.97 -31.53
N GLU A 38 -8.11 -27.63 -32.30
CA GLU A 38 -8.07 -26.57 -33.30
C GLU A 38 -7.41 -25.37 -32.62
N GLU A 39 -6.15 -25.10 -32.96
CA GLU A 39 -5.39 -23.98 -32.41
C GLU A 39 -6.20 -22.71 -32.63
N ASP A 40 -6.74 -22.14 -31.55
CA ASP A 40 -7.51 -20.90 -31.58
C ASP A 40 -6.68 -19.83 -32.31
N PRO A 41 -7.10 -19.39 -33.51
CA PRO A 41 -6.27 -18.54 -34.34
C PRO A 41 -6.13 -17.16 -33.70
N VAL A 42 -4.91 -16.62 -33.70
CA VAL A 42 -4.65 -15.25 -33.24
C VAL A 42 -5.48 -14.28 -34.06
N VAL A 43 -6.55 -13.73 -33.45
CA VAL A 43 -7.44 -12.77 -34.12
C VAL A 43 -6.81 -11.38 -34.18
N ASN A 44 -6.09 -10.98 -33.12
CA ASN A 44 -5.45 -9.66 -33.03
C ASN A 44 -4.14 -9.74 -32.24
N GLU A 45 -3.08 -9.14 -32.79
CA GLU A 45 -1.82 -8.91 -32.09
C GLU A 45 -1.79 -7.50 -31.52
N VAL A 46 -1.56 -7.38 -30.21
CA VAL A 46 -1.49 -6.08 -29.52
C VAL A 46 -0.04 -5.81 -29.15
N PRO A 47 0.64 -4.82 -29.77
CA PRO A 47 2.02 -4.50 -29.44
C PRO A 47 2.13 -3.92 -28.03
N ILE A 48 3.12 -4.40 -27.29
CA ILE A 48 3.43 -3.95 -25.92
C ILE A 48 4.78 -3.23 -25.95
N HIS A 49 4.77 -1.94 -25.60
CA HIS A 49 5.97 -1.14 -25.46
C HIS A 49 6.28 -0.92 -23.98
N ILE A 50 7.53 -1.13 -23.57
CA ILE A 50 7.97 -0.89 -22.19
C ILE A 50 8.82 0.37 -22.18
N ASN A 51 8.40 1.37 -21.42
CA ASN A 51 9.15 2.60 -21.21
C ASN A 51 10.06 2.42 -19.99
N SER A 52 11.31 2.00 -20.20
CA SER A 52 12.26 1.79 -19.10
C SER A 52 12.85 3.09 -18.55
N ARG A 53 12.85 4.17 -19.34
CA ARG A 53 13.48 5.45 -19.00
C ARG A 53 12.44 6.53 -18.73
N LEU A 54 11.77 6.44 -17.60
CA LEU A 54 11.02 7.58 -17.08
C LEU A 54 12.01 8.52 -16.39
N THR A 55 11.95 9.81 -16.73
CA THR A 55 12.68 10.87 -16.03
C THR A 55 12.13 11.13 -14.63
N GLU A 56 10.92 10.64 -14.35
CA GLU A 56 10.16 10.90 -13.14
C GLU A 56 9.83 9.58 -12.42
N GLU A 57 9.82 9.61 -11.08
CA GLU A 57 9.33 8.49 -10.26
C GLU A 57 7.79 8.46 -10.30
N LEU A 58 7.24 7.37 -10.83
CA LEU A 58 5.82 7.09 -10.85
C LEU A 58 5.41 6.37 -9.56
N VAL A 59 4.42 6.94 -8.89
CA VAL A 59 3.90 6.42 -7.62
C VAL A 59 2.40 6.16 -7.74
N ILE A 60 1.96 5.00 -7.24
CA ILE A 60 0.52 4.73 -7.07
C ILE A 60 0.09 5.08 -5.65
N LEU A 61 -0.97 5.90 -5.56
CA LEU A 61 -1.63 6.24 -4.31
C LEU A 61 -3.02 5.63 -4.25
N GLN A 62 -3.25 4.80 -3.22
CA GLN A 62 -4.54 4.17 -2.96
C GLN A 62 -5.29 4.93 -1.86
N TYR A 63 -6.48 5.45 -2.19
CA TYR A 63 -7.34 6.16 -1.25
C TYR A 63 -8.31 5.19 -0.56
N THR A 64 -8.05 4.85 0.71
CA THR A 64 -8.89 3.86 1.43
C THR A 64 -10.30 4.36 1.73
N ASN A 65 -10.48 5.68 1.84
CA ASN A 65 -11.72 6.29 2.31
C ASN A 65 -12.57 6.88 1.18
N ARG A 66 -12.23 6.61 -0.08
CA ARG A 66 -12.96 7.14 -1.23
C ARG A 66 -13.44 6.03 -2.15
N PHE A 67 -14.72 6.13 -2.52
CA PHE A 67 -15.32 5.26 -3.51
C PHE A 67 -14.99 5.74 -4.93
N LYS A 68 -14.91 4.80 -5.87
CA LYS A 68 -14.53 5.05 -7.28
C LYS A 68 -15.40 6.10 -7.98
N GLN A 69 -16.67 6.25 -7.60
CA GLN A 69 -17.58 7.22 -8.25
C GLN A 69 -17.36 8.68 -7.82
N ARG A 70 -16.61 8.94 -6.74
CA ARG A 70 -16.35 10.33 -6.32
C ARG A 70 -15.23 10.94 -7.16
N GLU A 71 -15.36 12.23 -7.43
CA GLU A 71 -14.29 13.00 -8.04
C GLU A 71 -13.02 12.97 -7.19
N GLN A 72 -11.88 13.07 -7.88
CA GLN A 72 -10.57 13.13 -7.24
C GLN A 72 -10.51 14.33 -6.28
N PRO A 73 -9.88 14.19 -5.11
CA PRO A 73 -9.72 15.32 -4.21
C PRO A 73 -8.94 16.42 -4.93
N ASN A 74 -9.37 17.67 -4.75
CA ASN A 74 -8.54 18.80 -5.10
C ASN A 74 -7.39 18.84 -4.08
N ILE A 75 -6.16 18.62 -4.51
CA ILE A 75 -4.98 18.61 -3.63
C ILE A 75 -4.37 20.00 -3.70
N SER A 76 -4.17 20.64 -2.54
CA SER A 76 -3.57 21.98 -2.47
C SER A 76 -2.06 21.92 -2.35
N GLN A 77 -1.54 20.98 -1.57
CA GLN A 77 -0.11 20.83 -1.29
C GLN A 77 0.23 19.36 -1.07
N VAL A 78 1.41 18.97 -1.53
CA VAL A 78 1.98 17.64 -1.32
C VAL A 78 3.28 17.82 -0.54
N ARG A 79 3.46 17.06 0.53
CA ARG A 79 4.72 17.00 1.28
C ARG A 79 5.24 15.58 1.26
N PHE A 80 6.53 15.43 1.07
CA PHE A 80 7.14 14.11 0.96
C PHE A 80 8.47 14.05 1.72
N LYS A 81 8.72 12.91 2.34
CA LYS A 81 9.97 12.53 3.01
C LYS A 81 10.63 11.39 2.23
N PRO A 82 11.61 11.67 1.36
CA PRO A 82 12.23 10.67 0.49
C PRO A 82 12.86 9.47 1.20
N GLN A 83 13.54 9.68 2.34
CA GLN A 83 14.26 8.62 3.04
C GLN A 83 13.31 7.73 3.87
N ALA A 84 12.33 8.33 4.54
CA ALA A 84 11.32 7.61 5.31
C ALA A 84 10.17 7.06 4.44
N GLY A 85 10.05 7.54 3.19
CA GLY A 85 8.99 7.15 2.26
C GLY A 85 7.60 7.68 2.66
N VAL A 86 7.51 8.75 3.45
CA VAL A 86 6.24 9.25 3.98
C VAL A 86 5.70 10.39 3.12
N LEU A 87 4.45 10.26 2.70
CA LEU A 87 3.74 11.23 1.88
C LEU A 87 2.56 11.82 2.66
N GLU A 88 2.41 13.14 2.61
CA GLU A 88 1.26 13.87 3.10
C GLU A 88 0.62 14.71 2.00
N LEU A 89 -0.69 14.58 1.86
CA LEU A 89 -1.50 15.34 0.92
C LEU A 89 -2.47 16.21 1.70
N ASN A 90 -2.43 17.51 1.44
CA ASN A 90 -3.37 18.47 1.99
C ASN A 90 -4.56 18.63 1.05
N VAL A 91 -5.76 18.35 1.55
CA VAL A 91 -7.02 18.49 0.83
C VAL A 91 -7.84 19.56 1.55
N PRO A 92 -8.10 20.72 0.93
CA PRO A 92 -8.93 21.76 1.54
C PRO A 92 -10.37 21.25 1.75
N LEU A 93 -10.96 21.63 2.87
CA LEU A 93 -12.34 21.27 3.21
C LEU A 93 -13.33 22.22 2.52
N GLU A 94 -14.39 21.66 1.97
CA GLU A 94 -15.49 22.45 1.41
C GLU A 94 -16.40 22.94 2.55
N LYS A 95 -16.41 24.26 2.79
CA LYS A 95 -17.16 24.87 3.89
C LYS A 95 -18.64 25.19 3.56
N SER A 96 -19.09 24.89 2.35
CA SER A 96 -20.37 25.37 1.79
C SER A 96 -21.61 24.68 2.34
N LYS A 97 -21.57 23.35 2.56
CA LYS A 97 -22.77 22.53 2.81
C LYS A 97 -22.75 21.75 4.13
N TYR A 98 -21.62 21.14 4.48
CA TYR A 98 -21.54 20.16 5.58
C TYR A 98 -20.53 20.54 6.67
N PHE A 99 -20.17 21.82 6.74
CA PHE A 99 -19.17 22.32 7.67
C PHE A 99 -19.81 23.11 8.80
N SER A 100 -19.54 22.72 10.04
CA SER A 100 -19.95 23.47 11.23
C SER A 100 -18.79 24.36 11.70
N PRO A 101 -18.93 25.69 11.62
CA PRO A 101 -17.88 26.60 12.07
C PRO A 101 -17.67 26.55 13.58
N GLU A 102 -18.73 26.28 14.35
CA GLU A 102 -18.66 26.16 15.82
C GLU A 102 -17.75 24.98 16.23
N LYS A 103 -18.00 23.79 15.67
CA LYS A 103 -17.11 22.64 15.91
C LYS A 103 -15.70 22.91 15.39
N SER A 104 -15.56 23.55 14.24
CA SER A 104 -14.23 23.88 13.74
C SER A 104 -13.44 24.79 14.68
N ALA A 105 -14.10 25.75 15.35
CA ALA A 105 -13.45 26.64 16.29
C ALA A 105 -12.95 25.92 17.55
N GLU A 106 -13.64 24.85 18.00
CA GLU A 106 -13.19 24.00 19.12
C GLU A 106 -11.92 23.19 18.81
N TRP A 107 -11.58 23.05 17.54
CA TRP A 107 -10.45 22.29 17.01
C TRP A 107 -9.49 23.16 16.19
N ASP A 108 -9.23 24.38 16.65
CA ASP A 108 -8.20 25.28 16.07
C ASP A 108 -8.46 25.67 14.60
N ASN A 109 -9.73 25.84 14.24
CA ASN A 109 -10.18 26.32 12.93
C ASN A 109 -9.71 25.45 11.75
N ILE A 110 -9.92 24.12 11.86
CA ILE A 110 -9.63 23.16 10.80
C ILE A 110 -10.20 23.61 9.44
N ASP A 111 -9.30 23.84 8.48
CA ASP A 111 -9.62 24.25 7.11
C ASP A 111 -9.21 23.20 6.07
N LYS A 112 -8.35 22.26 6.46
CA LYS A 112 -7.80 21.22 5.59
C LYS A 112 -7.88 19.84 6.24
N GLN A 113 -8.05 18.83 5.40
CA GLN A 113 -7.89 17.43 5.75
C GLN A 113 -6.50 16.97 5.26
N ILE A 114 -5.76 16.29 6.13
CA ILE A 114 -4.46 15.71 5.79
C ILE A 114 -4.66 14.23 5.49
N LEU A 115 -4.13 13.76 4.36
CA LEU A 115 -4.04 12.35 4.03
C LEU A 115 -2.58 11.94 4.10
N ARG A 116 -2.23 11.02 5.00
CA ARG A 116 -0.87 10.52 5.17
C ARG A 116 -0.77 9.07 4.70
N GLY A 117 0.32 8.73 4.05
CA GLY A 117 0.62 7.37 3.60
C GLY A 117 2.11 7.08 3.65
N VAL A 118 2.44 5.80 3.75
CA VAL A 118 3.82 5.29 3.61
C VAL A 118 3.92 4.64 2.24
N LEU A 119 4.94 5.03 1.49
CA LEU A 119 5.29 4.47 0.20
C LEU A 119 6.26 3.31 0.40
N ASN A 120 5.95 2.18 -0.23
CA ASN A 120 6.84 1.04 -0.30
C ASN A 120 7.37 0.92 -1.72
N ASP A 121 8.63 0.51 -1.84
CA ASP A 121 9.22 0.21 -3.14
C ASP A 121 8.57 -1.04 -3.72
N SER A 122 8.21 -0.97 -4.99
CA SER A 122 7.60 -2.08 -5.73
C SER A 122 8.16 -2.11 -7.13
N SER A 123 8.76 -3.23 -7.55
CA SER A 123 9.28 -3.39 -8.92
C SER A 123 8.34 -4.19 -9.83
N ALA A 124 7.29 -4.79 -9.27
CA ALA A 124 6.42 -5.74 -9.98
C ALA A 124 5.26 -5.09 -10.75
N TYR A 125 5.00 -3.79 -10.55
CA TYR A 125 3.81 -3.13 -11.10
C TYR A 125 4.14 -2.24 -12.29
N TYR A 126 3.27 -2.29 -13.31
CA TYR A 126 3.33 -1.41 -14.48
C TYR A 126 1.99 -0.70 -14.69
N ALA A 127 2.05 0.59 -15.02
CA ALA A 127 0.91 1.36 -15.49
C ALA A 127 0.82 1.24 -17.01
N GLY A 128 -0.24 0.59 -17.50
CA GLY A 128 -0.52 0.43 -18.93
C GLY A 128 -1.41 1.54 -19.48
N VAL A 129 -0.94 2.27 -20.49
CA VAL A 129 -1.74 3.22 -21.26
C VAL A 129 -2.00 2.65 -22.64
N VAL A 130 -3.28 2.48 -22.99
CA VAL A 130 -3.71 2.03 -24.32
C VAL A 130 -3.81 3.24 -25.24
N LYS A 131 -3.00 3.28 -26.30
CA LYS A 131 -3.04 4.34 -27.31
C LYS A 131 -2.77 3.75 -28.69
N ASN A 132 -3.57 4.13 -29.70
CA ASN A 132 -3.42 3.69 -31.09
C ASN A 132 -3.35 2.15 -31.27
N GLY A 133 -4.07 1.38 -30.45
CA GLY A 133 -4.04 -0.09 -30.51
C GLY A 133 -2.80 -0.73 -29.88
N ALA A 134 -1.88 0.06 -29.31
CA ALA A 134 -0.70 -0.41 -28.58
C ALA A 134 -0.85 -0.16 -27.07
N ILE A 135 -0.21 -1.01 -26.26
CA ILE A 135 -0.12 -0.84 -24.80
C ILE A 135 1.27 -0.32 -24.46
N HIS A 136 1.33 0.84 -23.82
CA HIS A 136 2.57 1.39 -23.28
C HIS A 136 2.63 1.13 -21.78
N LEU A 137 3.60 0.33 -21.33
CA LEU A 137 3.85 -0.01 -19.94
C LEU A 137 4.90 0.93 -19.35
N ASN A 138 4.52 1.59 -18.26
CA ASN A 138 5.39 2.44 -17.44
C ASN A 138 5.65 1.75 -16.09
N PRO A 139 6.90 1.46 -15.71
CA PRO A 139 7.19 0.87 -14.41
C PRO A 139 6.78 1.83 -13.29
N ILE A 140 6.11 1.30 -12.28
CA ILE A 140 5.74 2.02 -11.06
C ILE A 140 6.82 1.71 -10.04
N GLN A 141 7.49 2.73 -9.51
CA GLN A 141 8.59 2.55 -8.56
C GLN A 141 8.08 2.32 -7.14
N LYS A 142 7.01 3.02 -6.76
CA LYS A 142 6.48 3.00 -5.39
C LYS A 142 4.97 2.90 -5.38
N ASN A 143 4.45 2.22 -4.37
CA ASN A 143 3.02 2.18 -4.09
C ASN A 143 2.76 2.55 -2.62
N GLY A 144 1.60 3.15 -2.35
CA GLY A 144 1.25 3.53 -0.98
C GLY A 144 -0.24 3.68 -0.77
N GLN A 145 -0.66 3.39 0.46
CA GLN A 145 -2.03 3.63 0.89
C GLN A 145 -2.09 4.92 1.70
N VAL A 146 -2.94 5.85 1.28
CA VAL A 146 -3.17 7.11 1.99
C VAL A 146 -4.43 7.00 2.85
N ARG A 147 -4.32 7.44 4.10
CA ARG A 147 -5.38 7.43 5.10
C ARG A 147 -5.50 8.81 5.74
N PRO A 148 -6.69 9.23 6.21
CA PRO A 148 -6.80 10.48 6.94
C PRO A 148 -5.93 10.48 8.19
N TYR A 149 -5.18 11.57 8.35
CA TYR A 149 -4.34 11.82 9.50
C TYR A 149 -4.81 13.10 10.20
N PHE A 150 -4.85 13.05 11.53
CA PHE A 150 -5.43 14.10 12.36
C PHE A 150 -4.33 14.79 13.19
N GLU A 151 -3.47 15.54 12.51
CA GLU A 151 -2.34 16.24 13.13
C GLU A 151 -2.76 17.14 14.31
N TYR A 152 -3.88 17.84 14.17
CA TYR A 152 -4.42 18.72 15.21
C TYR A 152 -4.75 17.99 16.52
N MET A 153 -5.15 16.71 16.47
CA MET A 153 -5.41 15.93 17.68
C MET A 153 -4.11 15.58 18.41
N ASP A 154 -3.07 15.24 17.65
CA ASP A 154 -1.76 14.90 18.19
C ASP A 154 -1.08 16.12 18.80
N GLN A 155 -1.15 17.29 18.14
CA GLN A 155 -0.65 18.56 18.67
C GLN A 155 -1.31 18.90 20.02
N ARG A 156 -2.64 18.86 20.09
CA ARG A 156 -3.38 19.16 21.33
C ARG A 156 -3.06 18.17 22.47
N LYS A 157 -2.85 16.90 22.14
CA LYS A 157 -2.43 15.89 23.12
C LYS A 157 -1.03 16.18 23.66
N SER A 158 -0.10 16.55 22.79
CA SER A 158 1.26 16.96 23.15
C SER A 158 1.25 18.20 24.06
N GLU A 159 0.48 19.22 23.70
CA GLU A 159 0.35 20.44 24.48
C GLU A 159 -0.21 20.18 25.89
N LYS A 160 -1.29 19.40 26.01
CA LYS A 160 -1.84 19.03 27.32
C LYS A 160 -0.83 18.25 28.16
N GLN A 161 -0.08 17.34 27.55
CA GLN A 161 0.96 16.58 28.24
C GLN A 161 2.11 17.49 28.69
N ASN A 162 2.51 18.46 27.88
CA ASN A 162 3.53 19.44 28.21
C ASN A 162 3.07 20.36 29.36
N GLN A 163 1.82 20.83 29.33
CA GLN A 163 1.23 21.63 30.41
C GLN A 163 1.15 20.84 31.72
N PHE A 164 0.76 19.57 31.67
CA PHE A 164 0.73 18.69 32.84
C PHE A 164 2.13 18.47 33.43
N HIS A 165 3.13 18.20 32.59
CA HIS A 165 4.52 18.08 33.04
C HIS A 165 5.07 19.39 33.61
N GLN A 166 4.69 20.55 33.06
CA GLN A 166 5.08 21.85 33.63
C GLN A 166 4.46 22.05 35.02
N GLN A 167 3.19 21.73 35.21
CA GLN A 167 2.54 21.82 36.53
C GLN A 167 3.18 20.87 37.57
N LEU A 168 3.51 19.63 37.18
CA LEU A 168 4.23 18.70 38.05
C LEU A 168 5.63 19.19 38.41
N LYS A 169 6.36 19.79 37.47
CA LYS A 169 7.68 20.39 37.74
C LYS A 169 7.57 21.55 38.73
N ILE A 170 6.60 22.45 38.52
CA ILE A 170 6.34 23.57 39.44
C ILE A 170 5.96 23.05 40.84
N ALA A 171 5.09 22.04 40.93
CA ALA A 171 4.70 21.44 42.21
C ALA A 171 5.89 20.78 42.94
N ASN A 172 6.76 20.05 42.22
CA ASN A 172 7.96 19.46 42.81
C ASN A 172 9.02 20.50 43.18
N GLU A 173 9.18 21.57 42.41
CA GLU A 173 10.06 22.70 42.74
C GLU A 173 9.59 23.45 44.00
N THR A 174 8.27 23.55 44.23
CA THR A 174 7.73 24.17 45.47
C THR A 174 7.95 23.32 46.72
N THR A 175 8.13 22.01 46.61
CA THR A 175 8.43 21.12 47.75
C THR A 175 9.92 20.90 47.99
N ASP A 176 10.79 21.18 47.00
CA ASP A 176 12.23 20.90 47.03
C ASP A 176 13.08 22.16 46.73
N ALA A 177 12.63 23.32 47.21
CA ALA A 177 13.24 24.65 46.96
C ALA A 177 14.65 24.85 47.57
N SER A 178 15.32 23.79 48.04
CA SER A 178 16.69 23.87 48.55
C SER A 178 17.62 22.82 47.91
N LYS A 179 17.87 22.91 46.60
CA LYS A 179 19.15 22.45 46.00
C LYS A 179 19.34 22.94 44.55
N LYS A 180 20.23 23.94 44.43
CA LYS A 180 21.18 24.25 43.35
C LYS A 180 20.75 24.03 41.89
N GLU A 181 20.90 25.08 41.09
CA GLU A 181 21.10 25.00 39.64
C GLU A 181 22.20 23.97 39.31
N VAL A 182 21.79 22.76 38.97
CA VAL A 182 22.69 21.72 38.48
C VAL A 182 22.92 22.01 37.00
N ARG A 183 24.12 22.49 36.65
CA ARG A 183 24.60 22.44 35.26
C ARG A 183 24.64 20.97 34.84
N VAL A 184 23.65 20.56 34.06
CA VAL A 184 23.59 19.21 33.49
C VAL A 184 24.65 19.11 32.40
N VAL A 185 25.86 18.71 32.77
CA VAL A 185 26.88 18.30 31.81
C VAL A 185 26.58 16.86 31.46
N GLN A 186 25.90 16.61 30.32
CA GLN A 186 25.68 15.26 29.80
C GLN A 186 27.02 14.69 29.28
N MET A 187 27.83 14.15 30.18
CA MET A 187 29.01 13.36 29.83
C MET A 187 28.56 11.92 29.55
N SER A 188 27.93 11.69 28.41
CA SER A 188 27.55 10.33 27.97
C SER A 188 28.59 9.79 26.99
N MET A 189 29.70 9.25 27.52
CA MET A 189 30.67 8.50 26.73
C MET A 189 30.08 7.12 26.39
N LYS A 190 29.82 6.88 25.10
CA LYS A 190 29.41 5.57 24.58
C LYS A 190 30.66 4.75 24.26
N THR A 191 30.89 3.67 25.01
CA THR A 191 31.85 2.62 24.65
C THR A 191 31.34 1.81 23.46
N THR A 192 32.26 1.45 22.57
CA THR A 192 32.02 1.02 21.18
C THR A 192 31.78 -0.48 21.00
N VAL A 193 31.41 -1.23 22.04
CA VAL A 193 31.52 -2.71 22.01
C VAL A 193 30.19 -3.46 21.91
N ASP A 194 29.04 -2.83 22.17
CA ASP A 194 27.75 -3.51 21.97
C ASP A 194 27.19 -3.25 20.57
N SER A 195 27.40 -4.22 19.68
CA SER A 195 26.80 -4.31 18.33
C SER A 195 25.31 -4.64 18.37
N GLN A 196 24.59 -4.24 19.42
CA GLN A 196 23.12 -4.27 19.43
C GLN A 196 22.61 -2.91 18.95
N PRO A 197 21.73 -2.87 17.94
CA PRO A 197 21.11 -1.62 17.51
C PRO A 197 20.37 -1.01 18.71
N ARG A 198 20.74 0.24 19.05
CA ARG A 198 20.26 0.95 20.25
C ARG A 198 18.75 1.14 20.29
N LEU A 199 18.12 1.10 19.13
CA LEU A 199 16.68 1.13 18.90
C LEU A 199 16.35 -0.06 17.99
N GLY A 200 15.29 -0.81 18.31
CA GLY A 200 14.75 -1.80 17.38
C GLY A 200 14.27 -1.14 16.08
N GLY A 201 14.18 -1.90 14.99
CA GLY A 201 13.91 -1.38 13.64
C GLY A 201 12.73 -0.42 13.57
N ALA A 202 11.59 -0.74 14.21
CA ALA A 202 10.41 0.14 14.22
C ALA A 202 10.67 1.50 14.89
N LEU A 203 11.43 1.52 16.00
CA LEU A 203 11.77 2.77 16.67
C LEU A 203 12.76 3.59 15.83
N GLN A 204 13.70 2.92 15.16
CA GLN A 204 14.66 3.58 14.29
C GLN A 204 13.97 4.21 13.08
N SER A 205 12.98 3.53 12.47
CA SER A 205 12.18 4.10 11.39
C SER A 205 11.40 5.34 11.82
N ASN A 206 10.74 5.29 12.98
CA ASN A 206 10.03 6.46 13.52
C ASN A 206 10.99 7.62 13.83
N LYS A 207 12.19 7.31 14.34
CA LYS A 207 13.21 8.31 14.63
C LYS A 207 13.70 8.97 13.34
N ASN A 208 14.09 8.17 12.35
CA ASN A 208 14.52 8.66 11.04
C ASN A 208 13.44 9.52 10.39
N GLU A 209 12.18 9.08 10.46
CA GLU A 209 11.05 9.86 9.97
C GLU A 209 10.95 11.20 10.69
N SER A 210 11.04 11.24 12.02
CA SER A 210 10.93 12.48 12.79
C SER A 210 12.08 13.47 12.53
N GLU A 211 13.26 12.96 12.22
CA GLU A 211 14.47 13.75 11.96
C GLU A 211 14.52 14.28 10.53
N GLU A 212 13.86 13.61 9.57
CA GLU A 212 13.83 14.02 8.18
C GLU A 212 12.96 15.25 7.96
N ALA A 213 13.49 16.22 7.20
CA ALA A 213 12.78 17.42 6.80
C ALA A 213 11.78 17.14 5.67
N TRP A 214 10.65 17.85 5.70
CA TRP A 214 9.65 17.77 4.63
C TRP A 214 10.14 18.46 3.35
N VAL A 215 9.90 17.82 2.20
CA VAL A 215 10.05 18.43 0.87
C VAL A 215 8.66 18.77 0.34
N ASP A 216 8.44 20.04 0.04
CA ASP A 216 7.18 20.53 -0.52
C ASP A 216 7.17 20.36 -2.05
N TYR A 217 6.07 19.81 -2.56
CA TYR A 217 5.79 19.65 -3.98
C TYR A 217 4.52 20.41 -4.36
N ALA A 218 4.57 21.07 -5.53
CA ALA A 218 3.41 21.71 -6.12
C ALA A 218 2.51 20.66 -6.79
N TRP A 219 1.21 20.70 -6.50
CA TRP A 219 0.25 19.86 -7.19
C TRP A 219 -0.03 20.43 -8.59
N LEU A 220 0.58 19.81 -9.60
CA LEU A 220 0.20 19.97 -10.99
C LEU A 220 -0.92 18.96 -11.21
N GLY A 221 -2.17 19.41 -11.31
CA GLY A 221 -3.34 18.54 -11.42
C GLY A 221 -3.28 17.56 -12.61
N SER A 222 -4.40 16.90 -12.91
CA SER A 222 -4.47 15.90 -13.99
C SER A 222 -4.41 16.54 -15.39
N SER A 223 -3.27 17.10 -15.77
CA SER A 223 -3.01 17.50 -17.15
C SER A 223 -2.64 16.23 -17.92
N LYS A 224 -3.40 15.92 -18.98
CA LYS A 224 -3.31 14.70 -19.80
C LYS A 224 -1.94 14.45 -20.45
N GLU A 225 -1.01 15.37 -20.34
CA GLU A 225 0.26 15.40 -21.08
C GLU A 225 1.46 14.86 -20.30
N GLN A 226 1.32 14.51 -19.02
CA GLN A 226 2.47 14.19 -18.16
C GLN A 226 3.07 12.80 -18.35
N LEU A 227 2.29 11.82 -18.81
CA LEU A 227 2.86 10.53 -19.20
C LEU A 227 3.47 10.66 -20.59
N HIS A 228 4.73 11.11 -20.64
CA HIS A 228 5.53 11.09 -21.85
C HIS A 228 5.50 9.66 -22.43
N LEU A 229 4.79 9.49 -23.54
CA LEU A 229 4.76 8.26 -24.35
C LEU A 229 6.06 8.06 -25.14
N ALA A 230 7.19 8.53 -24.62
CA ALA A 230 8.41 8.68 -25.38
C ALA A 230 9.26 7.42 -25.32
N ASN A 231 8.91 6.43 -26.12
CA ASN A 231 9.93 5.62 -26.77
C ASN A 231 10.07 6.17 -28.20
N LYS A 232 11.23 6.77 -28.49
CA LYS A 232 11.66 7.10 -29.86
C LYS A 232 12.41 5.93 -30.52
N ASP A 233 12.78 4.93 -29.73
CA ASP A 233 13.60 3.79 -30.15
C ASP A 233 12.77 2.51 -30.02
N ASP A 234 12.29 1.98 -31.15
CA ASP A 234 11.58 0.71 -31.25
C ASP A 234 12.56 -0.47 -31.22
N THR A 235 13.36 -0.60 -30.14
CA THR A 235 14.18 -1.79 -29.95
C THR A 235 13.32 -2.95 -29.45
N LEU A 236 13.28 -4.03 -30.22
CA LEU A 236 12.56 -5.25 -29.87
C LEU A 236 13.29 -5.94 -28.71
N LEU A 237 12.65 -5.96 -27.54
CA LEU A 237 13.13 -6.68 -26.37
C LEU A 237 12.93 -8.18 -26.59
N GLN A 238 14.03 -8.93 -26.67
CA GLN A 238 14.01 -10.38 -26.70
C GLN A 238 14.51 -10.92 -25.36
N SER A 239 13.81 -11.93 -24.83
CA SER A 239 14.28 -12.67 -23.66
C SER A 239 15.48 -13.52 -24.07
N ASN A 240 16.64 -13.28 -23.46
CA ASN A 240 17.85 -14.06 -23.72
C ASN A 240 17.86 -15.43 -23.03
N MET A 241 16.87 -15.73 -22.19
CA MET A 241 16.84 -16.95 -21.38
C MET A 241 16.04 -18.06 -22.05
N THR A 242 16.53 -19.29 -21.93
CA THR A 242 15.75 -20.47 -22.30
C THR A 242 14.65 -20.75 -21.27
N ARG A 243 13.61 -21.49 -21.67
CA ARG A 243 12.47 -21.83 -20.79
C ARG A 243 12.92 -22.44 -19.47
N ASP A 244 13.87 -23.39 -19.53
CA ASP A 244 14.31 -24.12 -18.35
C ASP A 244 15.14 -23.23 -17.40
N GLU A 245 15.93 -22.30 -17.94
CA GLU A 245 16.66 -21.31 -17.16
C GLU A 245 15.70 -20.33 -16.46
N TYR A 246 14.68 -19.84 -17.17
CA TYR A 246 13.66 -18.95 -16.61
C TYR A 246 12.89 -19.63 -15.46
N MET A 247 12.43 -20.88 -15.68
CA MET A 247 11.76 -21.64 -14.62
C MET A 247 12.71 -21.90 -13.44
N GLY A 248 13.99 -22.19 -13.73
CA GLY A 248 15.02 -22.36 -12.71
C GLY A 248 15.22 -21.12 -11.83
N GLU A 249 15.23 -19.92 -12.41
CA GLU A 249 15.33 -18.67 -11.64
C GLU A 249 14.06 -18.37 -10.84
N LEU A 250 12.88 -18.58 -11.42
CA LEU A 250 11.61 -18.39 -10.73
C LEU A 250 11.51 -19.26 -9.47
N PHE A 251 12.02 -20.50 -9.53
CA PHE A 251 11.99 -21.43 -8.40
C PHE A 251 13.18 -21.32 -7.44
N LYS A 252 14.28 -20.64 -7.81
CA LYS A 252 15.36 -20.32 -6.86
C LYS A 252 14.86 -19.45 -5.73
N GLU A 253 13.98 -18.49 -6.01
CA GLU A 253 13.36 -17.65 -4.97
C GLU A 253 12.41 -18.43 -4.05
N THR A 254 11.85 -19.56 -4.50
CA THR A 254 10.92 -20.38 -3.71
C THR A 254 11.61 -21.42 -2.83
N ARG A 255 12.89 -21.71 -3.06
CA ARG A 255 13.70 -22.51 -2.14
C ARG A 255 14.24 -21.61 -1.02
N VAL A 256 13.34 -21.23 -0.12
CA VAL A 256 13.77 -20.91 1.25
C VAL A 256 14.18 -22.24 1.86
N ASP A 257 15.46 -22.39 2.16
CA ASP A 257 16.03 -23.58 2.80
C ASP A 257 15.17 -23.98 4.01
N LEU A 258 14.60 -25.20 3.95
CA LEU A 258 14.00 -25.91 5.08
C LEU A 258 15.10 -26.51 5.97
#